data_AF-A0AAV1LSS9-F1
#
_entry.id   AF-A0AAV1LSS9-F1
#
_cell.length_a   1.000
_cell.length_b   1.000
_cell.length_c   1.000
_cell.angle_alpha   90.00
_cell.angle_beta   90.00
_cell.angle_gamma   90.00
#
_symmetry.space_group_name_H-M   'P 1'
#
loop_
_entity.id
_entity.type
_entity.pdbx_description
1 polymer ?
#
loop_
_entity_poly.entity_id
_entity_poly.type
_entity_poly.pdbx_seq_one_letter_code
_entity_poly.pdbx_strand_id
1 'polypeptide(L)'
;MKSYLHQRKFQVKYEDEYSNLYDITASVPQGSVLGPVLYAIYTSDLQNTEDVTTATYADDTACLASDKDPDVAQQKLQTQIKRK
;
A
#
# COMPACT_ATOMS: atom_id res chain seq x y z
N MET A 1 -19.95 1.44 -1.44
CA MET A 1 -18.65 1.87 -1.98
C MET A 1 -18.53 3.38 -2.13
N LYS A 2 -19.43 4.07 -2.84
CA LYS A 2 -19.32 5.51 -3.11
C LYS A 2 -19.17 6.37 -1.84
N SER A 3 -20.07 6.20 -0.86
CA SER A 3 -19.99 6.88 0.45
C SER A 3 -18.81 6.43 1.33
N TYR A 4 -18.27 5.24 1.07
CA TYR A 4 -17.12 4.71 1.81
C TYR A 4 -15.80 5.38 1.35
N LEU A 5 -15.73 5.77 0.07
CA LEU A 5 -14.54 6.40 -0.50
C LEU A 5 -14.67 7.93 -0.63
N HIS A 6 -15.89 8.46 -0.74
CA HIS A 6 -16.15 9.88 -1.03
C HIS A 6 -16.86 10.59 0.12
N GLN A 7 -16.65 11.91 0.20
CA GLN A 7 -17.35 12.81 1.14
C GLN A 7 -17.22 12.41 2.61
N ARG A 8 -16.10 11.77 2.96
CA ARG A 8 -15.76 11.45 4.34
C ARG A 8 -15.28 12.71 5.05
N LYS A 9 -15.66 12.84 6.32
CA LYS A 9 -15.20 13.92 7.20
C LYS A 9 -14.68 13.32 8.50
N PHE A 10 -13.79 14.03 9.18
CA PHE A 10 -13.32 13.71 10.53
C PHE A 10 -13.34 14.94 11.43
N GLN A 11 -13.38 14.69 12.73
CA GLN A 11 -13.14 15.69 13.77
C GLN A 11 -12.39 15.01 14.93
N VAL A 12 -11.68 15.80 15.72
CA VAL A 12 -10.95 15.34 16.90
C VAL A 12 -11.74 15.77 18.13
N LYS A 13 -11.91 14.86 19.09
CA LYS A 13 -12.44 15.15 20.42
C LYS A 13 -11.28 15.21 21.42
N TYR A 14 -11.21 16.27 22.21
CA TYR A 14 -10.28 16.39 23.33
C TYR A 14 -11.06 16.89 24.56
N GLU A 15 -11.12 16.06 25.61
CA GLU A 15 -11.99 16.28 26.77
C GLU A 15 -13.45 16.54 26.34
N ASP A 16 -14.00 17.70 26.64
CA ASP A 16 -15.37 18.09 26.30
C ASP A 16 -15.48 18.94 25.03
N GLU A 17 -14.35 19.19 24.36
CA GLU A 17 -14.28 20.02 23.15
C GLU A 17 -14.10 19.19 21.87
N TYR A 18 -14.59 19.74 20.77
CA TYR A 18 -14.47 19.16 19.44
C TYR A 18 -13.80 20.14 18.48
N SER A 19 -12.94 19.61 17.60
CA SER A 19 -12.45 20.38 16.45
C SER A 19 -13.57 20.64 15.44
N ASN A 20 -13.31 21.54 14.50
CA ASN A 20 -14.12 21.62 13.28
C ASN A 20 -14.13 20.28 12.52
N LEU A 21 -15.13 20.12 11.64
CA LEU A 21 -15.18 19.02 10.67
C LEU A 21 -14.22 19.30 9.51
N TYR A 22 -13.39 18.33 9.18
CA TYR A 22 -12.43 18.37 8.08
C TYR A 22 -12.71 17.25 7.08
N ASP A 23 -12.46 17.49 5.79
CA ASP A 23 -12.65 16.48 4.75
C ASP A 23 -11.50 15.46 4.73
N ILE A 24 -11.81 14.19 4.47
CA ILE A 24 -10.84 13.12 4.22
C ILE A 24 -10.79 12.84 2.73
N THR A 25 -9.67 13.20 2.10
CA THR A 25 -9.47 13.08 0.65
C THR A 25 -8.67 11.83 0.23
N ALA A 26 -8.08 11.11 1.18
CA ALA A 26 -7.21 9.96 0.92
C ALA A 26 -7.46 8.80 1.90
N SER A 27 -6.86 7.65 1.60
CA SER A 27 -6.85 6.45 2.45
C SER A 27 -8.24 5.86 2.71
N VAL A 28 -8.29 4.79 3.49
CA VAL A 28 -9.54 4.14 3.97
C VAL A 28 -9.60 4.21 5.49
N PRO A 29 -10.79 4.15 6.12
CA PRO A 29 -10.89 4.06 7.57
C PRO A 29 -10.11 2.85 8.12
N GLN A 30 -9.20 3.07 9.07
CA GLN A 30 -8.50 1.99 9.76
C GLN A 30 -9.47 1.18 10.62
N GLY A 31 -9.26 -0.15 10.72
CA GLY A 31 -10.17 -1.06 11.43
C GLY A 31 -11.46 -1.40 10.66
N SER A 32 -11.58 -0.94 9.42
CA SER A 32 -12.69 -1.29 8.55
C SER A 32 -12.56 -2.69 7.96
N VAL A 33 -13.69 -3.37 7.79
CA VAL A 33 -13.75 -4.68 7.12
C VAL A 33 -13.34 -4.58 5.64
N LEU A 34 -13.61 -3.45 5.00
CA LEU A 34 -13.27 -3.22 3.58
C LEU A 34 -11.84 -2.73 3.37
N GLY A 35 -11.14 -2.27 4.41
CA GLY A 35 -9.79 -1.73 4.31
C GLY A 35 -8.80 -2.71 3.66
N PRO A 36 -8.69 -3.96 4.15
CA PRO A 36 -7.78 -4.96 3.56
C PRO A 36 -8.06 -5.27 2.09
N VAL A 37 -9.35 -5.37 1.72
CA VAL A 37 -9.76 -5.67 0.33
C VAL A 37 -9.40 -4.51 -0.60
N LEU A 38 -9.68 -3.28 -0.18
CA LEU A 38 -9.35 -2.09 -0.96
C LEU A 38 -7.85 -1.89 -1.08
N TYR A 39 -7.10 -2.21 -0.02
CA TYR A 39 -5.64 -2.23 -0.06
C TYR A 39 -5.12 -3.25 -1.08
N ALA A 40 -5.62 -4.49 -1.04
CA ALA A 40 -5.22 -5.52 -1.99
C ALA A 40 -5.52 -5.15 -3.46
N ILE A 41 -6.65 -4.50 -3.73
CA ILE A 41 -6.97 -3.97 -5.06
C ILE A 41 -6.00 -2.84 -5.43
N TYR A 42 -5.75 -1.91 -4.50
CA TYR A 42 -4.87 -0.76 -4.71
C TYR A 42 -3.43 -1.18 -5.01
N THR A 43 -2.95 -2.29 -4.45
CA THR A 43 -1.60 -2.81 -4.66
C THR A 43 -1.54 -3.99 -5.64
N SER A 44 -2.65 -4.33 -6.31
CA SER A 44 -2.72 -5.52 -7.17
C SER A 44 -1.83 -5.44 -8.42
N ASP A 45 -1.45 -4.23 -8.81
CA ASP A 45 -0.59 -3.93 -9.94
C ASP A 45 0.90 -3.84 -9.58
N LEU A 46 1.28 -4.09 -8.32
CA LEU A 46 2.68 -4.23 -7.92
C LEU A 46 3.31 -5.42 -8.68
N GLN A 47 4.07 -5.09 -9.72
CA GLN A 47 4.47 -6.03 -10.76
C GLN A 47 5.43 -7.12 -10.26
N ASN A 48 5.17 -8.35 -10.68
CA ASN A 48 6.18 -9.40 -10.75
C ASN A 48 6.98 -9.24 -12.04
N THR A 49 8.30 -9.28 -11.97
CA THR A 49 9.16 -9.41 -13.15
C THR A 49 9.63 -10.85 -13.27
N GLU A 50 9.88 -11.34 -14.48
CA GLU A 50 10.25 -12.75 -14.72
C GLU A 50 11.49 -13.20 -13.91
N ASP A 51 12.40 -12.26 -13.63
CA ASP A 51 13.65 -12.51 -12.89
C ASP A 51 13.57 -12.24 -11.37
N VAL A 52 12.47 -11.64 -10.88
CA VAL A 52 12.33 -11.24 -9.48
C VAL A 52 10.95 -11.63 -8.94
N THR A 53 10.95 -12.55 -7.98
CA THR A 53 9.74 -12.91 -7.24
C THR A 53 9.39 -11.79 -6.27
N THR A 54 8.19 -11.23 -6.39
CA THR A 54 7.67 -10.22 -5.44
C THR A 54 6.66 -10.89 -4.52
N ALA A 55 6.97 -10.92 -3.22
CA ALA A 55 6.05 -11.38 -2.18
C ALA A 55 5.52 -10.16 -1.42
N THR A 56 4.21 -10.07 -1.25
CA THR A 56 3.55 -8.96 -0.53
C THR A 56 2.73 -9.48 0.63
N TYR A 57 2.72 -8.73 1.74
CA TYR A 57 1.88 -9.00 2.89
C TYR A 57 1.54 -7.69 3.58
N ALA A 58 0.27 -7.27 3.50
CA ALA A 58 -0.12 -5.92 3.92
C ALA A 58 0.87 -4.87 3.34
N ASP A 59 1.44 -3.99 4.16
CA ASP A 59 2.43 -2.99 3.78
C ASP A 59 3.84 -3.52 3.51
N ASP A 60 4.13 -4.79 3.86
CA ASP A 60 5.42 -5.41 3.58
C ASP A 60 5.51 -5.90 2.12
N THR A 61 6.64 -5.62 1.48
CA THR A 61 6.97 -6.15 0.15
C THR A 61 8.41 -6.65 0.14
N ALA A 62 8.61 -7.93 -0.19
CA ALA A 62 9.91 -8.54 -0.40
C ALA A 62 10.15 -8.81 -1.88
N CYS A 63 11.34 -8.47 -2.37
CA CYS A 63 11.80 -8.79 -3.71
C CYS A 63 12.93 -9.83 -3.60
N LEU A 64 12.80 -10.94 -4.31
CA LEU A 64 13.77 -12.03 -4.30
C LEU A 64 14.27 -12.27 -5.72
N ALA A 65 15.58 -12.21 -5.90
CA ALA A 65 16.25 -12.56 -7.15
C ALA A 65 17.28 -13.67 -6.86
N SER A 66 17.49 -14.54 -7.84
CA SER A 66 18.51 -15.57 -7.76
C SER A 66 19.32 -15.61 -9.05
N ASP A 67 20.63 -15.80 -8.91
CA ASP A 67 21.55 -16.02 -10.00
C ASP A 67 22.80 -16.73 -9.46
N LYS A 68 23.60 -17.34 -10.35
CA LYS A 68 24.90 -17.91 -9.99
C LYS A 68 25.93 -16.82 -9.74
N ASP A 69 25.76 -15.68 -10.42
CA ASP A 69 26.59 -14.50 -10.24
C ASP A 69 25.88 -13.52 -9.27
N PRO A 70 26.44 -13.24 -8.09
CA PRO A 70 25.84 -12.31 -7.13
C PRO A 70 25.65 -10.90 -7.71
N ASP A 71 26.50 -10.46 -8.64
CA ASP A 71 26.37 -9.13 -9.26
C ASP A 71 25.13 -9.06 -10.16
N VAL A 72 24.82 -10.15 -10.86
CA VAL A 72 23.62 -10.25 -11.70
C VAL A 72 22.36 -10.29 -10.83
N ALA A 73 22.37 -11.05 -9.72
CA ALA A 73 21.26 -11.06 -8.78
C ALA A 73 21.00 -9.66 -8.18
N GLN A 74 22.07 -8.93 -7.83
CA GLN A 74 21.97 -7.55 -7.37
C GLN A 74 21.39 -6.62 -8.44
N GLN A 75 21.83 -6.75 -9.70
CA GLN A 75 21.30 -5.95 -10.81
C GLN A 75 19.81 -6.19 -11.06
N LYS A 76 19.35 -7.45 -10.98
CA LYS A 76 17.93 -7.82 -11.06
C LYS A 76 17.11 -7.11 -9.98
N LEU A 77 17.55 -7.17 -8.73
CA LEU A 77 16.88 -6.47 -7.61
C LEU A 77 16.88 -4.95 -7.80
N GLN A 78 18.02 -4.38 -8.19
CA GLN A 78 18.15 -2.94 -8.38
C GLN A 78 17.24 -2.42 -9.49
N THR A 79 17.06 -3.21 -10.56
CA THR A 79 16.17 -2.89 -11.68
C THR A 79 14.71 -2.92 -11.24
N GLN A 80 14.31 -3.92 -10.43
CA GLN A 80 12.96 -4.01 -9.88
C GLN A 80 12.62 -2.79 -9.01
N ILE A 81 13.55 -2.34 -8.16
CA ILE A 81 13.33 -1.15 -7.31
C ILE A 81 13.20 0.13 -8.15
N LYS A 82 13.98 0.29 -9.21
CA LYS A 82 13.95 1.48 -10.09
C LYS A 82 12.71 1.59 -10.97
N ARG A 83 11.94 0.50 -11.13
CA ARG A 83 10.68 0.48 -11.88
C ARG A 83 9.47 0.92 -11.06
N LYS A 84 9.57 0.89 -9.73
CA LYS A 84 8.61 1.51 -8.82
C LYS A 84 8.82 3.02 -8.77
#